data_AF-A0A662IJ26-F1
#
_entry.id   AF-A0A662IJ26-F1
#
_cell.length_a   1.000
_cell.length_b   1.000
_cell.length_c   1.000
_cell.angle_alpha   90.00
_cell.angle_beta   90.00
_cell.angle_gamma   90.00
#
_symmetry.space_group_name_H-M   'P 1'
#
loop_
_entity.id
_entity.type
_entity.pdbx_description
1 polymer ?
#
loop_
_entity_poly.entity_id
_entity_poly.type
_entity_poly.pdbx_seq_one_letter_code
_entity_poly.pdbx_strand_id
1 'polypeptide(L)'
;MPVFDVGRICVKTRGREAGRKCVIVDIINENFVVVTGPKEITGVKRRRANIKHLVPTPMKINISKGASDEEVKKALEEAKLIDEMRQPIRVEPKII
;
A
#
# COMPACT_ATOMS: atom_id res chain seq x y z
N MET A 1 14.34 -12.89 -1.75
CA MET A 1 13.12 -12.45 -1.02
C MET A 1 12.24 -11.70 -1.99
N PRO A 2 10.96 -12.08 -2.17
CA PRO A 2 10.04 -11.28 -2.96
C PRO A 2 9.93 -9.89 -2.32
N VAL A 3 10.20 -8.86 -3.10
CA VAL A 3 10.16 -7.46 -2.66
C VAL A 3 8.71 -7.02 -2.39
N PHE A 4 7.75 -7.73 -2.98
CA PHE A 4 6.32 -7.48 -2.88
C PHE A 4 5.61 -8.74 -2.41
N ASP A 5 5.15 -8.70 -1.16
CA ASP A 5 4.32 -9.73 -0.54
C ASP A 5 2.95 -9.15 -0.15
N VAL A 6 1.97 -10.03 0.04
CA VAL A 6 0.71 -9.67 0.67
C VAL A 6 0.99 -9.08 2.07
N GLY A 7 0.33 -7.96 2.37
CA GLY A 7 0.53 -7.19 3.59
C GLY A 7 1.73 -6.25 3.59
N ARG A 8 2.51 -6.19 2.50
CA ARG A 8 3.59 -5.19 2.37
C ARG A 8 2.98 -3.79 2.21
N ILE A 9 3.51 -2.82 2.95
CA ILE A 9 3.16 -1.41 2.75
C ILE A 9 4.04 -0.83 1.64
N CYS A 10 3.44 -0.08 0.73
CA CYS A 10 4.09 0.58 -0.38
C CYS A 10 3.64 2.03 -0.48
N VAL A 11 4.48 2.87 -1.07
CA VAL A 11 4.15 4.26 -1.41
C VAL A 11 3.96 4.36 -2.91
N LYS A 12 2.89 5.02 -3.35
CA LYS A 12 2.73 5.38 -4.76
C LYS A 12 3.64 6.55 -5.10
N THR A 13 4.50 6.36 -6.10
CA THR A 13 5.40 7.43 -6.57
C THR A 13 4.76 8.30 -7.65
N ARG A 14 3.81 7.75 -8.43
CA ARG A 14 3.21 8.42 -9.59
C ARG A 14 1.68 8.33 -9.58
N GLY A 15 1.03 9.34 -10.19
CA GLY A 15 -0.42 9.41 -10.41
C GLY A 15 -1.16 10.33 -9.43
N ARG A 16 -2.51 10.32 -9.50
CA ARG A 16 -3.37 11.17 -8.64
C ARG A 16 -3.22 10.91 -7.13
N GLU A 17 -2.65 9.76 -6.78
CA GLU A 17 -2.42 9.33 -5.40
C GLU A 17 -0.92 9.24 -5.08
N ALA A 18 -0.07 9.94 -5.84
CA ALA A 18 1.35 10.02 -5.55
C ALA A 18 1.57 10.57 -4.12
N GLY A 19 2.52 9.97 -3.42
CA GLY A 19 2.84 10.27 -2.02
C GLY A 19 1.93 9.64 -0.97
N ARG A 20 0.91 8.87 -1.40
CA ARG A 20 0.06 8.12 -0.47
C ARG A 20 0.59 6.71 -0.27
N LYS A 21 0.49 6.25 0.98
CA LYS A 21 0.78 4.87 1.38
C LYS A 21 -0.40 3.97 1.05
N CYS A 22 -0.11 2.72 0.69
CA CYS A 22 -1.10 1.68 0.41
C CYS A 22 -0.55 0.31 0.80
N VAL A 23 -1.43 -0.65 1.01
CA VAL A 23 -1.10 -2.03 1.36
C VAL A 23 -1.41 -2.93 0.17
N ILE A 24 -0.54 -3.90 -0.11
CA ILE A 24 -0.80 -4.96 -1.09
C ILE A 24 -1.71 -6.02 -0.45
N VAL A 25 -2.89 -6.22 -1.03
CA VAL A 25 -3.88 -7.22 -0.59
C VAL A 25 -3.78 -8.50 -1.40
N ASP A 26 -3.43 -8.36 -2.68
CA ASP A 26 -3.35 -9.49 -3.60
C ASP A 26 -2.30 -9.23 -4.68
N ILE A 27 -1.70 -10.31 -5.18
CA ILE A 27 -0.73 -10.30 -6.27
C ILE A 27 -1.38 -11.06 -7.43
N ILE A 28 -1.68 -10.34 -8.50
CA ILE A 28 -2.35 -10.93 -9.68
C ILE A 28 -1.32 -11.63 -10.55
N ASN A 29 -0.21 -10.95 -10.81
CA ASN A 29 0.91 -11.42 -11.60
C ASN A 29 2.17 -10.61 -11.25
N GLU A 30 3.27 -10.87 -11.94
CA GLU A 30 4.58 -10.24 -11.68
C GLU A 30 4.62 -8.71 -11.89
N ASN A 31 3.63 -8.14 -12.57
CA ASN A 31 3.58 -6.71 -12.90
C ASN A 31 2.45 -5.96 -12.18
N PHE A 32 1.39 -6.66 -11.77
CA PHE A 32 0.18 -6.06 -11.23
C PHE A 32 -0.18 -6.65 -9.88
N VAL A 33 -0.46 -5.75 -8.95
CA VAL A 33 -0.92 -6.06 -7.59
C VAL A 33 -2.24 -5.33 -7.32
N VAL A 34 -3.06 -5.90 -6.45
CA VAL A 34 -4.22 -5.23 -5.88
C VAL A 34 -3.76 -4.53 -4.61
N VAL A 35 -3.86 -3.21 -4.62
CA VAL A 35 -3.59 -2.39 -3.45
C VAL A 35 -4.88 -1.90 -2.85
N THR A 36 -4.92 -1.78 -1.53
CA THR A 36 -5.95 -1.04 -0.82
C THR A 36 -5.31 -0.03 0.13
N GLY A 37 -6.03 1.04 0.39
CA GLY A 37 -5.78 1.92 1.52
C GLY A 37 -7.14 2.30 2.08
N PRO A 38 -7.42 2.08 3.38
CA PRO A 38 -8.69 2.48 3.94
C PRO A 38 -8.96 3.94 3.58
N LYS A 39 -10.09 4.20 2.92
CA LYS A 39 -10.39 5.50 2.30
C LYS A 39 -10.42 6.62 3.34
N GLU A 40 -10.76 6.27 4.58
CA GLU A 40 -10.77 7.14 5.75
C GLU A 40 -9.38 7.55 6.24
N ILE A 41 -8.34 6.78 5.90
CA ILE A 41 -6.97 6.98 6.39
C ILE A 41 -6.08 7.58 5.30
N THR A 42 -5.96 6.91 4.16
CA THR A 42 -5.06 7.28 3.06
C THR A 42 -5.80 7.79 1.82
N GLY A 43 -7.11 7.55 1.74
CA GLY A 43 -7.92 7.93 0.57
C GLY A 43 -7.59 7.13 -0.70
N VAL A 44 -6.83 6.02 -0.60
CA VAL A 44 -6.45 5.19 -1.74
C VAL A 44 -7.50 4.12 -2.00
N LYS A 45 -8.32 4.27 -3.04
CA LYS A 45 -9.32 3.23 -3.35
C LYS A 45 -8.66 1.91 -3.74
N ARG A 46 -9.28 0.80 -3.31
CA ARG A 46 -8.94 -0.56 -3.76
C ARG A 46 -8.89 -0.61 -5.28
N ARG A 47 -7.71 -0.88 -5.84
CA ARG A 47 -7.51 -0.90 -7.29
C ARG A 47 -6.31 -1.76 -7.67
N ARG A 48 -6.28 -2.15 -8.94
CA ARG A 48 -5.08 -2.72 -9.56
C ARG A 48 -4.04 -1.62 -9.76
N ALA A 49 -2.82 -1.86 -9.30
CA ALA A 49 -1.68 -0.97 -9.47
C ALA A 49 -0.52 -1.75 -10.09
N ASN A 50 0.27 -1.04 -10.90
CA ASN A 50 1.49 -1.59 -11.46
C ASN A 50 2.61 -1.49 -10.41
N ILE A 51 3.38 -2.56 -10.25
CA ILE A 51 4.50 -2.64 -9.31
C ILE A 51 5.56 -1.57 -9.61
N LYS A 52 5.75 -1.17 -10.87
CA LYS A 52 6.70 -0.10 -11.27
C LYS A 52 6.41 1.26 -10.62
N HIS A 53 5.17 1.51 -10.20
CA HIS A 53 4.75 2.77 -9.57
C HIS A 53 4.70 2.69 -8.04
N LEU A 54 5.08 1.55 -7.48
CA LEU A 54 5.05 1.28 -6.06
C LEU A 54 6.49 1.16 -5.55
N VAL A 55 6.79 1.90 -4.49
CA VAL A 55 8.03 1.71 -3.74
C VAL A 55 7.68 0.99 -2.45
N PRO A 56 8.22 -0.21 -2.22
CA PRO A 56 7.99 -0.97 -0.99
C PRO A 56 8.65 -0.27 0.18
N THR A 57 8.02 -0.33 1.35
CA THR A 57 8.58 0.13 2.62
C THR A 57 9.06 -1.07 3.45
N PRO A 58 9.93 -0.86 4.46
CA PRO A 58 10.34 -1.93 5.38
C PRO A 58 9.16 -2.51 6.19
N MET A 59 8.05 -1.77 6.29
CA MET A 59 6.87 -2.17 7.06
C MET A 59 6.05 -3.23 6.35
N LYS A 60 5.59 -4.19 7.14
CA LYS A 60 4.70 -5.27 6.73
C LYS A 60 3.62 -5.43 7.79
N ILE A 61 2.38 -5.56 7.35
CA ILE A 61 1.27 -6.01 8.18
C ILE A 61 0.96 -7.47 7.85
N ASN A 62 0.42 -8.20 8.83
CA ASN A 62 0.03 -9.57 8.61
C ASN A 62 -1.45 -9.60 8.19
N ILE A 63 -1.70 -9.89 6.91
CA ILE A 63 -3.05 -10.03 6.36
C ILE A 63 -3.11 -11.23 5.42
N SER A 64 -4.30 -11.82 5.33
CA SER A 64 -4.58 -12.89 4.38
C SER A 64 -4.71 -12.35 2.95
N LYS A 65 -4.39 -13.20 1.96
CA LYS A 65 -4.60 -12.87 0.55
C LYS A 65 -6.08 -12.59 0.30
N GLY A 66 -6.38 -11.42 -0.28
CA GLY A 66 -7.76 -11.02 -0.56
C GLY A 66 -8.50 -10.36 0.60
N ALA A 67 -7.81 -10.03 1.70
CA ALA A 67 -8.38 -9.40 2.89
C ALA A 67 -9.37 -8.26 2.58
N SER A 68 -10.43 -8.20 3.39
CA SER A 68 -11.45 -7.16 3.30
C SER A 68 -10.94 -5.83 3.86
N ASP A 69 -11.55 -4.72 3.45
CA ASP A 69 -11.16 -3.38 3.91
C ASP A 69 -11.22 -3.24 5.45
N GLU A 70 -12.13 -3.97 6.11
CA GLU A 70 -12.22 -4.07 7.58
C GLU A 70 -11.03 -4.79 8.21
N GLU A 71 -10.61 -5.92 7.63
CA GLU A 71 -9.45 -6.68 8.13
C GLU A 71 -8.17 -5.88 7.96
N VAL A 72 -8.03 -5.18 6.83
CA VAL A 72 -6.90 -4.30 6.60
C VAL A 72 -6.90 -3.13 7.59
N LYS A 73 -8.07 -2.59 7.94
CA LYS A 73 -8.18 -1.54 8.97
C LYS A 73 -7.75 -2.07 10.35
N LYS A 74 -8.23 -3.25 10.76
CA LYS A 74 -7.82 -3.90 12.02
C LYS A 74 -6.32 -4.18 12.05
N ALA A 75 -5.76 -4.77 11.00
CA ALA A 75 -4.32 -5.05 10.92
C ALA A 75 -3.47 -3.76 10.95
N LEU A 76 -3.98 -2.66 10.41
CA LEU A 76 -3.33 -1.35 10.51
C LEU A 76 -3.43 -0.73 11.91
N GLU A 77 -4.56 -0.91 12.60
CA GLU A 77 -4.77 -0.52 14.02
C GLU A 77 -3.82 -1.30 14.94
N GLU A 78 -3.74 -2.63 14.78
CA GLU A 78 -2.84 -3.51 15.54
C GLU A 78 -1.37 -3.14 15.31
N ALA A 79 -1.00 -2.81 14.08
CA ALA A 79 0.35 -2.38 13.75
C ALA A 79 0.67 -0.95 14.20
N LYS A 80 -0.32 -0.18 14.71
CA LYS A 80 -0.20 1.24 15.09
C LYS A 80 0.39 2.13 13.97
N LEU A 81 0.21 1.72 12.71
CA LEU A 81 0.77 2.40 11.53
C LEU A 81 -0.18 3.46 10.95
N ILE A 82 -1.30 3.73 11.61
CA ILE A 82 -2.35 4.65 11.14
C ILE A 82 -1.83 6.08 11.05
N ASP A 83 -1.11 6.54 12.07
CA ASP A 83 -0.54 7.89 12.11
C ASP A 83 0.49 8.08 11.00
N GLU A 84 1.32 7.06 10.76
CA GLU A 84 2.29 7.09 9.67
C GLU A 84 1.64 6.99 8.29
N MET A 85 0.52 6.28 8.16
CA MET A 85 -0.23 6.17 6.92
C MET A 85 -0.92 7.49 6.55
N ARG A 86 -1.35 8.26 7.55
CA ARG A 86 -1.98 9.57 7.34
C ARG A 86 -1.01 10.63 6.82
N GLN A 87 0.28 10.51 7.13
CA GLN A 87 1.26 11.47 6.66
C GLN A 87 1.56 11.26 5.17
N PRO A 88 1.14 12.18 4.27
CA PRO A 88 1.55 12.12 2.89
C PRO A 88 3.05 12.37 2.83
N ILE A 89 3.78 11.42 2.25
CA ILE A 89 5.20 11.65 1.98
C ILE A 89 5.26 12.59 0.78
N ARG A 90 5.97 13.71 0.92
CA ARG A 90 6.41 14.50 -0.23
C ARG A 90 7.43 13.67 -0.99
N VAL A 91 6.95 12.86 -1.92
CA VAL A 91 7.82 12.10 -2.81
C VAL A 91 8.33 13.10 -3.83
N GLU A 92 9.55 13.57 -3.68
CA GLU A 92 10.27 14.17 -4.79
C GLU A 92 10.34 13.12 -5.90
N PRO A 93 9.88 13.41 -7.12
CA PRO A 93 9.96 12.45 -8.20
C PRO A 93 11.45 12.17 -8.44
N LYS A 94 11.92 10.99 -8.02
CA LYS A 94 13.24 10.51 -8.42
C LYS A 94 13.19 10.34 -9.93
N ILE A 95 13.83 11.28 -10.63
CA ILE A 95 14.18 11.19 -12.04
C ILE A 95 15.12 9.98 -12.12
N ILE A 96 14.59 8.87 -12.63
CA ILE A 96 15.40 7.75 -13.12
C ILE A 96 15.41 7.90 -14.63
#